data_AF-A0A933ASY2-F1
#
_entry.id   AF-A0A933ASY2-F1
#
_cell.length_a   1.000
_cell.length_b   1.000
_cell.length_c   1.000
_cell.angle_alpha   90.00
_cell.angle_beta   90.00
_cell.angle_gamma   90.00
#
_symmetry.space_group_name_H-M   'P 1'
#
loop_
_entity.id
_entity.type
_entity.pdbx_description
1 polymer ?
#
loop_
_entity_poly.entity_id
_entity_poly.type
_entity_poly.pdbx_seq_one_letter_code
_entity_poly.pdbx_strand_id
1 'polypeptide(L)' 'MMLGYDGLGLLGPGLMILFWVGIVVLLVWAIGASVSSRGGAIARETSALEILQQRYARGKISKEEFETARRALS' A
#
# COMPACT_ATOMS: atom_id res chain seq x y z
N MET A 1 -34.21 25.85 39.07
CA MET A 1 -34.11 25.71 37.61
C MET A 1 -32.75 25.07 37.33
N MET A 2 -32.72 23.75 37.18
CA MET A 2 -31.49 22.97 37.01
C MET A 2 -31.04 23.11 35.56
N LEU A 3 -30.02 23.92 35.30
CA LEU A 3 -29.39 24.04 33.98
C LEU A 3 -28.54 22.79 33.74
N GLY A 4 -29.01 21.94 32.81
CA GLY A 4 -28.40 20.67 32.44
C GLY A 4 -26.95 20.82 31.98
N TYR A 5 -26.05 20.19 32.72
CA TYR A 5 -24.63 20.03 32.43
C TYR A 5 -24.38 18.81 31.51
N ASP A 6 -25.41 18.33 30.81
CA ASP A 6 -25.34 17.16 29.91
C ASP A 6 -24.53 17.41 28.63
N GLY A 7 -24.13 18.66 28.36
CA GLY A 7 -23.28 19.01 27.21
C GLY A 7 -21.80 18.69 27.37
N LEU A 8 -21.32 18.46 28.61
CA LEU A 8 -19.89 18.20 28.90
C LEU A 8 -19.58 16.73 29.20
N GLY A 9 -20.59 15.88 29.38
CA GLY A 9 -20.42 14.44 29.69
C GLY A 9 -19.95 13.59 28.51
N LEU A 10 -20.22 14.03 27.27
CA LEU A 10 -19.83 13.31 26.05
C LEU A 10 -18.44 13.71 25.51
N LEU A 11 -17.91 14.85 25.96
CA LEU A 11 -16.64 15.40 25.48
C LEU A 11 -15.43 14.57 25.94
N GLY A 12 -15.52 13.90 27.09
CA GLY A 12 -14.48 12.99 27.59
C GLY A 12 -14.25 11.76 26.69
N PRO A 13 -15.27 10.88 26.52
CA PRO A 13 -15.13 9.68 25.69
C PRO A 13 -15.04 10.00 24.19
N GLY A 14 -15.68 11.07 23.72
CA GLY A 14 -15.63 11.48 22.31
C GLY A 14 -14.22 11.87 21.85
N LEU A 15 -13.50 12.66 22.66
CA LEU A 15 -12.12 13.05 22.36
C LEU A 15 -11.17 11.85 22.37
N MET A 16 -11.39 10.89 23.28
CA MET A 16 -10.57 9.68 23.36
C MET A 16 -10.73 8.77 22.13
N ILE A 17 -11.97 8.63 21.63
CA ILE A 17 -12.24 7.89 20.39
C ILE A 17 -11.61 8.61 19.19
N LEU A 18 -11.72 9.94 19.12
CA LEU A 18 -11.14 10.72 18.04
C LEU A 18 -9.61 10.57 17.98
N PHE A 19 -8.95 10.51 19.15
CA PHE A 19 -7.52 10.23 19.26
C PHE A 19 -7.15 8.85 18.70
N TRP A 20 -7.88 7.80 19.06
CA TRP A 20 -7.67 6.44 18.54
C TRP A 20 -7.92 6.34 17.03
N VAL A 21 -9.00 6.96 16.53
CA VAL A 21 -9.30 7.03 15.10
C VAL A 21 -8.16 7.75 14.35
N GLY A 22 -7.64 8.85 14.91
CA GLY A 22 -6.49 9.55 14.35
C GLY A 22 -5.24 8.67 14.22
N ILE A 23 -4.92 7.87 15.25
CA ILE A 23 -3.79 6.92 15.22
C ILE A 23 -3.98 5.89 14.10
N VAL A 24 -5.17 5.30 13.98
CA VAL A 24 -5.45 4.29 12.95
C VAL A 24 -5.32 4.88 11.55
N VAL A 25 -5.88 6.08 11.32
CA VAL A 25 -5.75 6.78 10.03
C VAL A 25 -4.29 7.05 9.70
N LEU A 26 -3.49 7.50 10.67
CA LEU A 26 -2.07 7.80 10.48
C LEU A 26 -1.26 6.54 10.16
N LEU A 27 -1.58 5.41 10.80
CA LEU A 27 -0.96 4.11 10.54
C LEU A 27 -1.31 3.59 9.12
N VAL A 28 -2.59 3.63 8.74
CA VAL A 28 -3.04 3.24 7.40
C VAL A 28 -2.43 4.13 6.33
N TRP A 29 -2.35 5.44 6.57
CA TRP A 29 -1.73 6.39 5.65
C TRP A 29 -0.22 6.17 5.53
N ALA A 30 0.50 5.90 6.63
CA ALA A 30 1.94 5.62 6.60
C ALA A 30 2.28 4.33 5.83
N ILE A 31 1.47 3.28 6.01
CA ILE A 31 1.63 2.01 5.29
C ILE A 31 1.22 2.18 3.82
N GLY A 32 0.09 2.82 3.55
CA GLY A 32 -0.39 3.08 2.20
C GLY A 32 0.54 3.98 1.39
N ALA A 33 1.12 5.02 2.01
CA ALA A 33 2.09 5.90 1.39
C ALA A 33 3.43 5.18 1.08
N SER A 34 3.85 4.25 1.95
CA SER A 34 5.05 3.43 1.70
C SER A 34 4.84 2.45 0.55
N VAL A 35 3.63 1.90 0.39
CA VAL A 35 3.28 1.00 -0.72
C VAL A 35 3.08 1.76 -2.04
N SER A 36 2.46 2.94 -2.01
CA SER A 36 2.21 3.74 -3.22
C SER A 36 3.43 4.48 -3.76
N SER A 37 4.42 4.83 -2.93
CA SER A 37 5.59 5.58 -3.39
C SER A 37 6.79 4.71 -3.84
N ARG A 38 6.83 3.42 -3.48
CA ARG A 38 7.94 2.51 -3.88
C ARG A 38 7.53 1.10 -4.33
N GLY A 39 6.26 0.69 -4.17
CA GLY A 39 5.88 -0.72 -4.33
C GLY A 39 5.06 -1.04 -5.58
N GLY A 40 4.24 -0.12 -6.10
CA GLY A 40 3.28 -0.44 -7.16
C GLY A 40 3.89 -0.77 -8.53
N ALA A 41 4.98 -0.08 -8.91
CA ALA A 41 5.70 -0.33 -10.16
C ALA A 41 6.77 -1.42 -9.97
N ILE A 42 7.61 -1.31 -8.93
CA ILE A 42 8.73 -2.23 -8.70
C ILE A 42 8.26 -3.65 -8.36
N ALA A 43 7.21 -3.83 -7.54
CA ALA A 43 6.70 -5.17 -7.25
C ALA A 43 6.07 -5.84 -8.49
N ARG A 44 5.49 -5.02 -9.38
CA ARG A 44 4.88 -5.50 -10.63
C ARG A 44 5.93 -5.82 -11.69
N GLU A 45 6.99 -5.03 -11.78
CA GLU A 45 8.19 -5.30 -12.60
C GLU A 45 8.92 -6.56 -12.13
N THR A 46 9.09 -6.73 -10.81
CA THR A 46 9.73 -7.93 -10.24
C THR A 46 8.94 -9.18 -10.60
N SER A 47 7.61 -9.15 -10.45
CA SER A 47 6.74 -10.26 -10.84
C SER A 47 6.77 -10.54 -12.34
N ALA A 48 6.79 -9.50 -13.18
CA ALA A 48 6.85 -9.66 -14.63
C ALA A 48 8.19 -10.26 -15.10
N LEU A 49 9.32 -9.81 -14.54
CA LEU A 49 10.63 -10.38 -14.82
C LEU A 49 10.75 -11.84 -14.34
N GLU A 50 10.20 -12.17 -13.17
CA GLU A 50 10.21 -13.53 -12.62
C GLU A 50 9.42 -14.51 -13.50
N ILE A 51 8.24 -14.08 -13.99
CA ILE A 51 7.44 -14.84 -14.97
C ILE A 51 8.21 -15.04 -16.29
N LEU A 52 8.92 -14.00 -16.76
CA LEU A 52 9.70 -14.05 -17.99
C LEU A 52 10.85 -15.06 -17.89
N GLN A 53 11.58 -15.03 -16.76
CA GLN A 53 12.71 -15.90 -16.47
C GLN A 53 12.27 -17.37 -16.40
N GLN A 54 11.10 -17.64 -15.79
CA GLN A 54 10.54 -18.99 -15.72
C GLN A 54 10.20 -19.57 -17.09
N ARG A 55 9.79 -18.73 -18.07
CA ARG A 55 9.51 -19.17 -19.45
C ARG A 55 10.76 -19.37 -20.27
N TYR A 56 11.79 -18.55 -20.05
CA TYR A 56 13.11 -18.74 -20.64
C TYR A 56 13.75 -20.05 -20.18
N ALA A 57 13.68 -20.37 -18.88
CA ALA A 57 14.19 -21.63 -18.33
C ALA A 57 13.45 -22.87 -18.87
N ARG A 58 12.17 -22.72 -19.23
CA ARG A 58 11.39 -23.77 -19.92
C ARG A 58 11.70 -23.86 -21.42
N GLY A 59 12.59 -23.02 -21.96
CA GLY A 59 12.95 -22.98 -23.37
C GLY A 59 11.82 -22.51 -24.29
N LYS A 60 10.76 -21.88 -23.74
CA LYS A 60 9.59 -21.41 -24.49
C LYS A 60 9.79 -20.03 -25.12
N ILE A 61 10.88 -19.35 -24.78
CA ILE A 61 11.23 -18.00 -25.24
C ILE A 61 12.71 -18.01 -25.62
N SER A 62 13.05 -17.39 -26.76
CA SER A 62 14.43 -17.22 -27.21
C SER A 62 15.15 -16.12 -26.42
N LYS A 63 16.49 -16.17 -26.40
CA LYS A 63 17.33 -15.17 -25.73
C LYS A 63 17.08 -13.74 -26.27
N GLU A 64 16.73 -13.62 -27.55
CA GLU A 64 16.43 -12.35 -28.22
C GLU A 64 15.11 -11.73 -27.73
N GLU A 65 14.07 -12.56 -27.55
CA GLU A 65 12.78 -12.15 -27.01
C GLU A 65 12.88 -11.78 -25.52
N PHE A 66 13.70 -12.51 -24.76
CA PHE A 66 14.00 -12.20 -23.36
C PHE A 66 14.66 -10.82 -23.20
N GLU A 67 15.69 -10.53 -24.01
CA GLU A 67 16.40 -9.25 -23.98
C GLU A 67 15.50 -8.08 -24.38
N THR A 68 14.62 -8.27 -25.37
CA THR A 68 13.68 -7.23 -25.83
C THR A 68 12.66 -6.90 -24.74
N ALA A 69 12.05 -7.91 -24.11
CA ALA A 69 11.10 -7.71 -23.03
C ALA A 69 11.75 -7.13 -21.77
N ARG A 70 12.99 -7.53 -21.45
CA ARG A 70 13.75 -6.96 -20.33
C ARG A 70 14.03 -5.47 -20.52
N ARG A 71 14.37 -5.04 -21.74
CA ARG A 71 14.59 -3.62 -22.08
C ARG A 71 13.29 -2.80 -22.13
N ALA A 72 12.16 -3.45 -22.43
CA ALA A 72 10.86 -2.79 -22.41
C ALA A 72 10.30 -2.60 -20.99
N LEU A 73 10.78 -3.39 -20.02
CA LEU A 73 10.42 -3.33 -18.61
C LEU A 73 11.43 -2.56 -17.72
N SER A 74 12.50 -2.01 -18.30
CA SER A 74 13.52 -1.21 -17.58
C SER A 74 13.28 0.29 -17.69
#